data_AF-A0A5K3FKM8-F1
#
_entry.id   AF-A0A5K3FKM8-F1
#
_cell.length_a   1.000
_cell.length_b   1.000
_cell.length_c   1.000
_cell.angle_alpha   90.00
_cell.angle_beta   90.00
_cell.angle_gamma   90.00
#
_symmetry.space_group_name_H-M   'P 1'
#
loop_
_entity.id
_entity.type
_entity.pdbx_description
1 polymer ?
#
loop_
_entity_poly.entity_id
_entity_poly.type
_entity_poly.pdbx_seq_one_letter_code
_entity_poly.pdbx_strand_id
1 'polypeptide(L)'
;MRWLIFLAVIILHVAAEVPTEEERNQITEFHTKLREEVNPPATNMMLMQYSTELEQLTQNLLANCSYRGPEANSTPAGVWPILNVTQVVKPKFIDVLTEFGNQKQFYNYDNNSCDAFCYFYKKASDSCHQNLVAGMFKRL
;
A
#
# COMPACT_ATOMS: atom_id res chain seq x y z
N MET A 1 -31.76 25.60 12.06
CA MET A 1 -30.74 25.25 13.08
C MET A 1 -30.48 23.75 13.19
N ARG A 2 -31.48 22.87 13.35
CA ARG A 2 -31.26 21.42 13.51
C ARG A 2 -30.58 20.73 12.32
N TRP A 3 -30.90 21.14 11.09
CA TRP A 3 -30.30 20.57 9.86
C TRP A 3 -28.81 20.94 9.67
N LEU A 4 -28.41 22.14 10.11
CA LEU A 4 -27.00 22.57 10.06
C LEU A 4 -26.12 21.75 11.01
N ILE A 5 -26.67 21.30 12.14
CA ILE A 5 -25.98 20.41 13.08
C ILE A 5 -25.74 19.04 12.43
N PHE A 6 -26.74 18.49 11.72
CA PHE A 6 -26.57 17.23 11.00
C PHE A 6 -25.54 17.33 9.87
N LEU A 7 -25.50 18.44 9.12
CA LEU A 7 -24.49 18.66 8.08
C LEU A 7 -23.07 18.81 8.68
N ALA A 8 -22.92 19.50 9.82
CA ALA A 8 -21.64 19.62 10.51
C ALA A 8 -21.11 18.28 11.04
N VAL A 9 -22.00 17.42 11.56
CA VAL A 9 -21.63 16.07 12.02
C VAL A 9 -21.18 15.18 10.85
N ILE A 10 -21.83 15.26 9.69
CA ILE A 10 -21.43 14.47 8.50
C ILE A 10 -20.06 14.90 7.96
N ILE A 11 -19.74 16.19 7.97
CA ILE A 11 -18.45 16.73 7.50
C ILE A 11 -17.28 16.28 8.41
N LEU A 12 -17.53 16.06 9.70
CA LEU A 12 -16.50 15.66 10.68
C LEU A 12 -16.12 14.16 10.61
N HIS A 13 -16.82 13.33 9.84
CA HIS A 13 -16.61 11.87 9.83
C HIS A 13 -15.81 11.32 8.64
N VAL A 14 -15.25 12.19 7.78
CA VAL A 14 -14.47 11.76 6.61
C VAL A 14 -12.99 12.10 6.80
N ALA A 15 -12.42 11.72 7.94
CA ALA A 15 -10.98 11.72 8.12
C ALA A 15 -10.43 10.34 7.73
N ALA A 16 -9.37 10.31 6.92
CA ALA A 16 -8.66 9.08 6.62
C ALA A 16 -8.10 8.48 7.92
N GLU A 17 -8.45 7.23 8.22
CA GLU A 17 -7.95 6.53 9.38
C GLU A 17 -6.51 6.09 9.13
N VAL A 18 -5.64 6.32 10.12
CA VAL A 18 -4.20 6.09 10.02
C VAL A 18 -3.87 4.79 10.75
N PRO A 19 -2.91 3.98 10.26
CA PRO A 19 -2.51 2.77 10.96
C PRO A 19 -2.09 3.05 12.40
N THR A 20 -2.56 2.22 13.33
CA THR A 20 -2.04 2.11 14.70
C THR A 20 -0.61 1.54 14.70
N GLU A 21 0.12 1.68 15.80
CA GLU A 21 1.48 1.13 15.91
C GLU A 21 1.53 -0.39 15.64
N GLU A 22 0.56 -1.14 16.19
CA GLU A 22 0.42 -2.57 15.94
C GLU A 22 0.18 -2.86 14.45
N GLU A 23 -0.70 -2.10 13.79
CA GLU A 23 -0.93 -2.27 12.35
C GLU A 23 0.32 -1.92 11.53
N ARG A 24 1.08 -0.86 11.89
CA ARG A 24 2.35 -0.54 11.22
C ARG A 24 3.35 -1.68 11.32
N ASN A 25 3.44 -2.32 12.50
CA ASN A 25 4.29 -3.49 12.71
C ASN A 25 3.83 -4.67 11.84
N GLN A 26 2.53 -4.97 11.82
CA GLN A 26 1.96 -6.04 10.99
C GLN A 26 2.19 -5.79 9.50
N ILE A 27 2.00 -4.56 9.02
CA ILE A 27 2.26 -4.19 7.62
C ILE A 27 3.76 -4.39 7.31
N THR A 28 4.66 -4.02 8.22
CA THR A 28 6.11 -4.18 8.04
C THR A 28 6.54 -5.64 8.04
N GLU A 29 6.02 -6.44 8.97
CA GLU A 29 6.30 -7.87 9.07
C GLU A 29 5.79 -8.61 7.83
N PHE A 30 4.59 -8.26 7.34
CA PHE A 30 4.06 -8.82 6.11
C PHE A 30 4.99 -8.59 4.92
N HIS A 31 5.44 -7.34 4.69
CA HIS A 31 6.34 -7.03 3.58
C HIS A 31 7.69 -7.74 3.75
N THR A 32 8.19 -7.85 4.97
CA THR A 32 9.45 -8.56 5.28
C THR A 32 9.34 -10.03 4.88
N LYS A 33 8.33 -10.74 5.40
CA LYS A 33 8.11 -12.16 5.07
C LYS A 33 7.91 -12.38 3.58
N LEU A 34 7.07 -11.56 2.94
CA LEU A 34 6.81 -11.67 1.50
C LEU A 34 8.10 -11.56 0.66
N ARG A 35 9.01 -10.67 1.06
CA ARG A 35 10.26 -10.39 0.36
C ARG A 35 11.35 -11.43 0.63
N GLU A 36 11.37 -11.99 1.84
CA GLU A 36 12.27 -13.09 2.21
C GLU A 36 11.87 -14.41 1.53
N GLU A 37 10.57 -14.65 1.34
CA GLU A 37 10.02 -15.92 0.82
C GLU A 37 9.76 -15.92 -0.70
N VAL A 38 10.31 -14.96 -1.46
CA VAL A 38 10.22 -14.99 -2.92
C VAL A 38 10.96 -16.22 -3.47
N ASN A 39 10.37 -16.85 -4.48
CA ASN A 39 10.96 -18.02 -5.12
C ASN A 39 10.90 -17.83 -6.65
N PRO A 40 12.05 -17.69 -7.34
CA PRO A 40 13.41 -17.87 -6.84
C PRO A 40 13.85 -16.81 -5.81
N PRO A 41 14.76 -17.16 -4.88
CA PRO A 41 15.32 -16.20 -3.92
C PRO A 41 15.99 -15.03 -4.65
N ALA A 42 15.68 -13.81 -4.23
CA ALA A 42 16.30 -12.61 -4.78
C ALA A 42 17.68 -12.36 -4.13
N THR A 43 18.69 -12.11 -4.96
CA THR A 43 20.08 -11.90 -4.50
C THR A 43 20.34 -10.53 -3.88
N ASN A 44 19.45 -9.56 -4.11
CA ASN A 44 19.58 -8.16 -3.70
C ASN A 44 18.27 -7.59 -3.11
N MET A 45 17.50 -8.41 -2.40
CA MET A 45 16.26 -7.96 -1.79
C MET A 45 16.54 -7.05 -0.59
N MET A 46 16.18 -5.78 -0.69
CA MET A 46 16.28 -4.84 0.44
C MET A 46 15.10 -5.02 1.41
N LEU A 47 15.36 -4.89 2.71
CA LEU A 47 14.30 -4.81 3.72
C LEU A 47 13.55 -3.48 3.60
N MET A 48 12.26 -3.51 3.92
CA MET A 48 11.41 -2.32 3.93
C MET A 48 11.19 -1.87 5.37
N GLN A 49 11.36 -0.57 5.62
CA GLN A 49 11.09 0.03 6.93
C GLN A 49 9.89 0.96 6.83
N TYR A 50 9.01 0.92 7.82
CA TYR A 50 7.88 1.84 7.87
C TYR A 50 8.35 3.29 7.95
N SER A 51 7.73 4.18 7.17
CA SER A 51 8.04 5.61 7.14
C SER A 51 6.80 6.42 7.45
N THR A 52 6.83 7.08 8.61
CA THR A 52 5.76 7.98 9.05
C THR A 52 5.63 9.19 8.12
N GLU A 53 6.70 9.63 7.45
CA GLU A 53 6.61 10.71 6.46
C GLU A 53 5.85 10.29 5.21
N LEU A 54 5.98 9.02 4.79
CA LEU A 54 5.25 8.48 3.65
C LEU A 54 3.81 8.10 4.01
N GLU A 55 3.57 7.68 5.25
CA GLU A 55 2.20 7.61 5.80
C GLU A 55 1.50 8.97 5.71
N GLN A 56 2.15 10.04 6.17
CA GLN A 56 1.58 11.39 6.11
C GLN A 56 1.35 11.86 4.67
N LEU A 57 2.27 11.56 3.76
CA LEU A 57 2.08 11.81 2.33
C LEU A 57 0.84 11.06 1.80
N THR A 58 0.67 9.79 2.18
CA THR A 58 -0.49 8.98 1.78
C THR A 58 -1.79 9.55 2.34
N GLN A 59 -1.82 9.99 3.60
CA GLN A 59 -2.99 10.66 4.18
C GLN A 59 -3.38 11.91 3.39
N ASN A 60 -2.40 12.75 3.03
CA ASN A 60 -2.64 13.95 2.25
C ASN A 60 -3.17 13.63 0.85
N LEU A 61 -2.64 12.58 0.20
CA LEU A 61 -3.12 12.11 -1.10
C LEU A 61 -4.56 11.57 -1.03
N LEU A 62 -4.93 10.91 0.07
CA LEU A 62 -6.25 10.32 0.28
C LEU A 62 -7.28 11.30 0.87
N ALA A 63 -6.86 12.48 1.34
CA ALA A 63 -7.73 13.45 2.01
C ALA A 63 -8.97 13.85 1.19
N ASN A 64 -8.86 13.86 -0.14
CA ASN A 64 -9.95 14.22 -1.05
C ASN A 64 -10.82 13.02 -1.48
N CYS A 65 -10.58 11.81 -0.93
CA CYS A 65 -11.29 10.58 -1.31
C CYS A 65 -11.32 10.33 -2.83
N SER A 66 -10.24 10.71 -3.52
CA SER A 66 -10.14 10.56 -4.98
C SER A 66 -9.88 9.12 -5.36
N TYR A 67 -10.71 8.57 -6.24
CA TYR A 67 -10.45 7.28 -6.92
C TYR A 67 -9.32 7.37 -7.93
N ARG A 68 -8.95 8.59 -8.34
CA ARG A 68 -7.79 8.82 -9.19
C ARG A 68 -6.55 8.62 -8.33
N GLY A 69 -5.74 7.63 -8.70
CA GLY A 69 -4.43 7.41 -8.08
C GLY A 69 -3.56 8.67 -8.13
N PRO A 70 -2.53 8.75 -7.28
CA PRO A 70 -1.69 9.94 -7.20
C PRO A 70 -1.07 10.26 -8.56
N GLU A 71 -1.05 11.54 -8.93
CA GLU A 71 -0.42 11.97 -10.18
C GLU A 71 1.06 11.58 -10.17
N ALA A 72 1.65 11.30 -11.34
CA ALA A 72 3.04 10.83 -11.45
C ALA A 72 4.07 11.76 -10.78
N ASN A 73 3.72 13.02 -10.56
CA ASN A 73 4.58 14.05 -9.98
C ASN A 73 4.23 14.37 -8.52
N SER A 74 3.24 13.69 -7.95
CA SER A 74 2.72 13.96 -6.59
C SER A 74 3.49 13.23 -5.49
N THR A 75 4.41 12.35 -5.87
CA THR A 75 5.28 11.63 -4.93
C THR A 75 6.76 11.95 -5.16
N PRO A 76 7.58 11.93 -4.11
CA PRO A 76 9.03 12.04 -4.25
C PRO A 76 9.61 11.00 -5.21
N ALA A 77 10.72 11.33 -5.87
CA ALA A 77 11.48 10.36 -6.64
C ALA A 77 11.82 9.17 -5.74
N GLY A 78 11.53 7.95 -6.19
CA GLY A 78 11.68 6.76 -5.34
C GLY A 78 10.36 6.16 -4.85
N VAL A 79 9.30 6.95 -4.80
CA VAL A 79 8.04 6.59 -4.13
C VAL A 79 6.94 6.33 -5.16
N TRP A 80 6.34 5.14 -5.10
CA TRP A 80 5.28 4.75 -6.03
C TRP A 80 4.05 4.29 -5.28
N PRO A 81 3.01 5.12 -5.22
CA PRO A 81 1.86 4.84 -4.40
C PRO A 81 1.08 3.65 -4.95
N ILE A 82 0.57 2.83 -4.03
CA ILE A 82 -0.36 1.75 -4.34
C ILE A 82 -1.72 2.19 -3.81
N LEU A 83 -2.67 2.38 -4.73
CA LEU A 83 -4.07 2.63 -4.38
C LEU A 83 -4.85 1.34 -4.58
N ASN A 84 -5.49 0.87 -3.51
CA ASN A 84 -6.50 -0.20 -3.58
C ASN A 84 -7.85 0.37 -3.15
N VAL A 85 -8.86 0.17 -3.99
CA VAL A 85 -10.23 0.63 -3.74
C VAL A 85 -11.09 -0.61 -3.56
N THR A 86 -11.66 -0.77 -2.37
CA THR A 86 -12.55 -1.89 -2.04
C THR A 86 -13.94 -1.39 -1.66
N GLN A 87 -14.94 -2.23 -1.90
CA GLN A 87 -16.32 -2.00 -1.44
C GLN A 87 -16.51 -2.41 0.04
N VAL A 88 -15.53 -3.12 0.61
CA VAL A 88 -15.55 -3.48 2.03
C VAL A 88 -15.40 -2.22 2.88
N VAL A 89 -16.33 -2.03 3.80
CA VAL A 89 -16.28 -0.92 4.75
C VAL A 89 -15.20 -1.21 5.79
N LYS A 90 -14.15 -0.37 5.82
CA LYS A 90 -13.03 -0.46 6.77
C LYS A 90 -12.38 -1.86 6.83
N PRO A 91 -11.77 -2.34 5.73
CA PRO A 91 -11.03 -3.59 5.77
C PRO A 91 -9.84 -3.46 6.74
N LYS A 92 -9.42 -4.58 7.36
CA LYS A 92 -8.15 -4.58 8.08
C LYS A 92 -7.00 -4.51 7.08
N PHE A 93 -5.93 -3.81 7.44
CA PHE A 93 -4.75 -3.71 6.59
C PHE A 93 -4.19 -5.09 6.21
N ILE A 94 -4.14 -6.02 7.17
CA ILE A 94 -3.58 -7.36 6.93
C ILE A 94 -4.43 -8.18 5.95
N ASP A 95 -5.75 -7.99 5.92
CA ASP A 95 -6.63 -8.70 4.99
C ASP A 95 -6.33 -8.24 3.55
N VAL A 96 -6.21 -6.91 3.35
CA VAL A 96 -5.83 -6.32 2.05
C VAL A 96 -4.44 -6.78 1.61
N LEU A 97 -3.47 -6.78 2.53
CA LEU A 97 -2.12 -7.25 2.22
C LEU A 97 -2.08 -8.73 1.88
N THR A 98 -2.87 -9.55 2.57
CA THR A 98 -2.99 -10.99 2.27
C THR A 98 -3.52 -11.20 0.85
N GLU A 99 -4.51 -10.41 0.40
CA GLU A 99 -4.95 -10.44 -1.00
C GLU A 99 -3.82 -10.08 -1.98
N PHE A 100 -2.95 -9.12 -1.63
CA PHE A 100 -1.79 -8.77 -2.44
C PHE A 100 -0.79 -9.92 -2.51
N GLY A 101 -0.54 -10.60 -1.39
CA GLY A 101 0.33 -11.79 -1.34
C GLY A 101 -0.23 -12.96 -2.15
N ASN A 102 -1.54 -13.19 -2.08
CA ASN A 102 -2.21 -14.28 -2.81
C ASN A 102 -2.08 -14.16 -4.33
N GLN A 103 -1.84 -12.96 -4.86
CA GLN A 103 -1.57 -12.76 -6.29
C GLN A 103 -0.25 -13.40 -6.76
N LYS A 104 0.62 -13.86 -5.85
CA LYS A 104 1.81 -14.68 -6.14
C LYS A 104 1.50 -15.83 -7.09
N GLN A 105 0.35 -16.49 -6.89
CA GLN A 105 -0.06 -17.64 -7.69
C GLN A 105 -0.25 -17.32 -9.18
N PHE A 106 -0.39 -16.04 -9.52
CA PHE A 106 -0.57 -15.56 -10.89
C PHE A 106 0.72 -14.98 -11.49
N TYR A 107 1.82 -14.91 -10.73
CA TYR A 107 3.07 -14.35 -11.21
C TYR A 107 4.05 -15.43 -11.65
N ASN A 108 4.52 -15.32 -12.89
CA ASN A 108 5.53 -16.19 -13.45
C ASN A 108 6.89 -15.49 -13.44
N TYR A 109 7.82 -16.07 -12.68
CA TYR A 109 9.17 -15.53 -12.51
C TYR A 109 10.08 -15.74 -13.72
N ASP A 110 9.86 -16.81 -14.50
CA ASP A 110 10.74 -17.19 -15.62
C ASP A 110 10.66 -16.20 -16.77
N ASN A 111 9.48 -15.61 -16.98
CA ASN A 111 9.21 -14.67 -18.06
C ASN A 111 8.73 -13.29 -17.59
N ASN A 112 8.69 -13.05 -16.27
CA ASN A 112 8.24 -11.79 -15.65
C ASN A 112 6.81 -11.38 -16.07
N SER A 113 5.94 -12.35 -16.36
CA SER A 113 4.54 -12.11 -16.74
C SER A 113 3.57 -12.42 -15.60
N CYS A 114 2.35 -11.90 -15.72
CA CYS A 114 1.24 -12.37 -14.89
C CYS A 114 0.25 -13.14 -15.77
N ASP A 115 -0.18 -14.32 -15.32
CA ASP A 115 -1.25 -15.10 -15.97
C ASP A 115 -2.65 -14.53 -15.65
N ALA A 116 -2.75 -13.76 -14.56
CA ALA A 116 -3.93 -12.97 -14.19
C ALA A 116 -3.49 -11.65 -13.51
N PHE A 117 -4.37 -10.99 -12.76
CA PHE A 117 -4.00 -9.75 -12.07
C PHE A 117 -2.97 -10.03 -10.95
N CYS A 118 -1.74 -9.54 -11.13
CA CYS A 118 -0.66 -9.68 -10.14
C CYS A 118 0.10 -8.39 -9.80
N TYR A 119 -0.53 -7.23 -10.08
CA TYR A 119 0.09 -5.92 -9.90
C TYR A 119 0.54 -5.68 -8.45
N PHE A 120 -0.32 -5.93 -7.47
CA PHE A 120 0.02 -5.64 -6.07
C PHE A 120 1.13 -6.55 -5.56
N TYR A 121 1.12 -7.83 -5.94
CA TYR A 121 2.20 -8.75 -5.63
C TYR A 121 3.55 -8.28 -6.17
N LYS A 122 3.62 -7.92 -7.46
CA LYS A 122 4.86 -7.43 -8.08
C LYS A 122 5.38 -6.20 -7.33
N LYS A 123 4.49 -5.25 -7.04
CA LYS A 123 4.85 -4.01 -6.33
C LYS A 123 5.34 -4.27 -4.90
N ALA A 124 4.76 -5.23 -4.18
CA ALA A 124 5.17 -5.58 -2.82
C ALA A 124 6.47 -6.43 -2.76
N SER A 125 6.73 -7.25 -3.79
CA SER A 125 7.88 -8.16 -3.86
C SER A 125 9.06 -7.64 -4.69
N ASP A 126 8.98 -6.46 -5.31
CA ASP A 126 10.01 -5.96 -6.22
C ASP A 126 11.35 -5.66 -5.52
N SER A 127 12.45 -6.23 -6.04
CA SER A 127 13.78 -6.12 -5.43
C SER A 127 14.56 -4.86 -5.83
N CYS A 128 14.64 -4.45 -7.11
CA CYS A 128 15.62 -3.38 -7.43
C CYS A 128 15.49 -2.57 -8.73
N HIS A 129 14.56 -2.81 -9.67
CA HIS A 129 14.63 -2.10 -10.98
C HIS A 129 13.68 -0.94 -11.21
N GLN A 130 12.67 -0.79 -10.37
CA GLN A 130 11.95 0.46 -10.26
C GLN A 130 11.84 0.75 -8.78
N ASN A 131 12.27 1.95 -8.41
CA ASN A 131 11.81 2.65 -7.24
C ASN A 131 10.41 2.17 -6.89
N LEU A 132 10.22 1.58 -5.72
CA LEU A 132 8.94 1.05 -5.34
C LEU A 132 8.88 0.94 -3.85
N VAL A 133 7.90 1.64 -3.35
CA VAL A 133 7.52 1.73 -1.96
C VAL A 133 6.01 1.69 -2.01
N ALA A 134 5.43 0.66 -1.44
CA ALA A 134 4.00 0.55 -1.18
C ALA A 134 3.54 1.67 -0.23
N GLY A 135 3.31 2.89 -0.71
CA GLY A 135 2.67 4.03 -0.03
C GLY A 135 3.31 4.57 1.28
N MET A 136 3.96 3.75 2.10
CA MET A 136 4.27 4.03 3.51
C MET A 136 5.65 3.51 3.95
N PHE A 137 6.52 3.08 3.03
CA PHE A 137 7.79 2.41 3.38
C PHE A 137 9.04 3.12 2.83
N LYS A 138 10.15 3.17 3.53
CA LYS A 138 11.44 3.53 2.93
C LYS A 138 12.28 2.27 2.77
N ARG A 139 13.09 2.21 1.71
CA ARG A 139 14.14 1.20 1.61
C ARG A 139 15.27 1.59 2.57
N LEU A 140 15.77 0.61 3.31
CA LEU A 140 17.07 0.71 3.98
C LEU A 140 18.19 0.41 2.99
#